data_AF-A0A838KHT2-F1
#
_entry.id   AF-A0A838KHT2-F1
#
_cell.length_a   1.000
_cell.length_b   1.000
_cell.length_c   1.000
_cell.angle_alpha   90.00
_cell.angle_beta   90.00
_cell.angle_gamma   90.00
#
_symmetry.space_group_name_H-M   'P 1'
#
loop_
_entity.id
_entity.type
_entity.pdbx_description
1 polymer ?
#
loop_
_entity_poly.entity_id
_entity_poly.type
_entity_poly.pdbx_seq_one_letter_code
_entity_poly.pdbx_strand_id
1 'polypeptide(L)'
;MTDVSQTVAGEILSPATGGFSGRPHSHGAVPVPGDSRGERRRSFDLADFAVPGGREEEWRFTPLHRLRHLHEDDGPGEGTVEVVVDAAPEVRVETVGRGDARLGRGGAPSDRVAARAWNAFEKATILTVPSETVASRPTTVSVRGTSSDGAAFGHLQVDVQPFAQAVVVLDHSGSATYADNVEFVVGDGAALTVVCLDDWADDAVHVSQQSVRVGRDARFKSIAVTFGG
;
A
#
# COMPACT_ATOMS: atom_id res chain seq x y z
N MET A 1 -7.82 -15.28 23.34
CA MET A 1 -7.80 -13.82 23.19
C MET A 1 -6.34 -13.46 22.99
N THR A 2 -5.87 -13.61 21.75
CA THR A 2 -4.45 -13.64 21.43
C THR A 2 -4.20 -12.55 20.42
N ASP A 3 -3.42 -11.56 20.85
CA ASP A 3 -3.00 -10.38 20.10
C ASP A 3 -2.35 -10.80 18.77
N VAL A 4 -2.92 -10.34 17.65
CA VAL A 4 -2.38 -10.55 16.30
C VAL A 4 -1.62 -9.28 15.95
N SER A 5 -0.29 -9.37 15.95
CA SER A 5 0.56 -8.30 15.42
C SER A 5 0.36 -8.20 13.91
N GLN A 6 -0.49 -7.26 13.48
CA GLN A 6 -0.54 -6.79 12.10
C GLN A 6 0.26 -5.48 11.99
N THR A 7 1.09 -5.37 10.96
CA THR A 7 1.87 -4.16 10.67
C THR A 7 1.18 -3.39 9.54
N VAL A 8 0.33 -2.42 9.88
CA VAL A 8 -0.04 -1.36 8.94
C VAL A 8 0.99 -0.24 9.08
N ALA A 9 1.86 -0.08 8.09
CA ALA A 9 2.80 1.01 8.06
C ALA A 9 2.66 1.80 6.76
N GLY A 10 1.86 2.88 6.80
CA GLY A 10 1.85 3.87 5.73
C GLY A 10 3.16 4.66 5.74
N GLU A 11 3.84 4.73 4.60
CA GLU A 11 5.06 5.53 4.43
C GLU A 11 4.76 6.84 3.69
N ILE A 12 5.08 7.96 4.32
CA ILE A 12 4.94 9.29 3.73
C ILE A 12 6.22 9.69 3.00
N LEU A 13 6.19 9.68 1.67
CA LEU A 13 7.24 10.24 0.82
C LEU A 13 7.07 11.76 0.73
N SER A 14 7.98 12.49 1.37
CA SER A 14 8.15 13.94 1.19
C SER A 14 9.00 14.22 -0.06
N PRO A 15 8.78 15.35 -0.78
CA PRO A 15 9.65 15.76 -1.87
C PRO A 15 11.07 15.99 -1.34
N ALA A 16 12.08 15.65 -2.14
CA ALA A 16 13.49 15.82 -1.81
C ALA A 16 13.79 17.28 -1.47
N THR A 17 13.72 17.60 -0.19
CA THR A 17 14.18 18.89 0.36
C THR A 17 15.66 18.71 0.63
N GLY A 18 16.48 19.63 0.12
CA GLY A 18 17.94 19.57 0.20
C GLY A 18 18.42 19.12 1.58
N GLY A 19 19.29 18.11 1.59
CA GLY A 19 19.72 17.42 2.80
C GLY A 19 20.24 18.38 3.86
N PHE A 20 19.52 18.47 4.97
CA PHE A 20 20.12 18.88 6.23
C PHE A 20 21.06 17.75 6.67
N SER A 21 22.34 17.91 6.38
CA SER A 21 23.40 17.13 7.02
C SER A 21 23.39 17.44 8.52
N GLY A 22 22.62 16.65 9.27
CA GLY A 22 22.75 16.59 10.72
C GLY A 22 24.17 16.17 11.05
N ARG A 23 24.88 17.00 11.83
CA ARG A 23 26.20 16.66 12.37
C ARG A 23 26.12 15.30 13.08
N PRO A 24 26.95 14.30 12.72
CA PRO A 24 26.97 13.04 13.43
C PRO A 24 27.48 13.30 14.85
N HIS A 25 26.66 12.98 15.84
CA HIS A 25 27.09 12.85 17.22
C HIS A 25 27.54 11.39 17.40
N SER A 26 28.82 11.21 17.73
CA SER A 26 29.44 9.91 17.93
C SER A 26 28.91 9.28 19.23
N HIS A 27 28.08 8.27 19.10
CA HIS A 27 28.04 7.16 20.05
C HIS A 27 28.67 6.00 19.30
N GLY A 28 29.67 5.34 19.88
CA GLY A 28 30.62 4.43 19.23
C GLY A 28 30.07 3.13 18.63
N ALA A 29 28.88 3.15 18.03
CA ALA A 29 28.39 2.12 17.13
C ALA A 29 28.69 2.53 15.69
N VAL A 30 29.25 1.60 14.92
CA VAL A 30 29.28 1.72 13.45
C VAL A 30 27.82 1.74 12.99
N PRO A 31 27.35 2.76 12.26
CA PRO A 31 26.01 2.73 11.68
C PRO A 31 25.92 1.51 10.76
N VAL A 32 25.01 0.59 11.06
CA VAL A 32 24.71 -0.51 10.15
C VAL A 32 23.82 0.09 9.06
N PRO A 33 24.18 -0.01 7.77
CA PRO A 33 23.30 0.43 6.70
C PRO A 33 21.92 -0.23 6.85
N GLY A 34 20.85 0.56 6.94
CA GLY A 34 19.47 0.05 7.11
C GLY A 34 18.86 0.25 8.51
N ASP A 35 19.53 0.90 9.45
CA ASP A 35 19.00 1.18 10.81
C ASP A 35 17.82 2.19 10.82
N SER A 36 17.56 2.90 9.71
CA SER A 36 16.44 3.82 9.60
C SER A 36 15.46 3.40 8.50
N ARG A 37 14.15 3.56 8.76
CA ARG A 37 13.07 3.23 7.80
C ARG A 37 13.26 3.90 6.43
N GLY A 38 13.88 5.09 6.37
CA GLY A 38 14.13 5.82 5.13
C GLY A 38 15.32 5.30 4.29
N GLU A 39 16.17 4.46 4.87
CA GLU A 39 17.29 3.81 4.17
C GLU A 39 16.92 2.44 3.56
N ARG A 40 15.68 1.99 3.77
CA ARG A 40 15.21 0.72 3.22
C ARG A 40 15.27 0.72 1.71
N ARG A 41 15.76 -0.40 1.17
CA ARG A 41 15.83 -0.61 -0.28
C ARG A 41 14.42 -0.54 -0.85
N ARG A 42 14.27 0.21 -1.94
CA ARG A 42 13.04 0.26 -2.72
C ARG A 42 13.35 -0.13 -4.15
N SER A 43 12.57 -1.05 -4.71
CA SER A 43 12.75 -1.53 -6.07
C SER A 43 11.46 -2.12 -6.63
N PHE A 44 11.30 -2.05 -7.94
CA PHE A 44 10.24 -2.74 -8.67
C PHE A 44 10.65 -4.18 -9.05
N ASP A 45 11.94 -4.52 -8.97
CA ASP A 45 12.43 -5.86 -9.27
C ASP A 45 12.28 -6.75 -8.04
N LEU A 46 11.57 -7.88 -8.20
CA LEU A 46 11.41 -8.87 -7.14
C LEU A 46 12.77 -9.47 -6.72
N ALA A 47 13.73 -9.59 -7.64
CA ALA A 47 15.04 -10.15 -7.37
C ALA A 47 15.90 -9.30 -6.42
N ASP A 48 15.53 -8.03 -6.23
CA ASP A 48 16.20 -7.15 -5.27
C ASP A 48 15.85 -7.46 -3.80
N PHE A 49 14.85 -8.32 -3.58
CA PHE A 49 14.36 -8.74 -2.27
C PHE A 49 14.45 -10.27 -2.09
N ALA A 50 15.28 -10.72 -1.15
CA ALA A 50 15.36 -12.14 -0.79
C ALA A 50 14.09 -12.62 -0.06
N VAL A 51 13.79 -13.92 -0.14
CA VAL A 51 12.73 -14.54 0.69
C VAL A 51 13.06 -14.29 2.16
N PRO A 52 12.18 -13.63 2.94
CA PRO A 52 12.47 -13.30 4.31
C PRO A 52 12.54 -14.56 5.18
N GLY A 53 13.50 -14.60 6.10
CA GLY A 53 13.65 -15.65 7.11
C GLY A 53 13.00 -15.30 8.46
N GLY A 54 12.43 -14.10 8.60
CA GLY A 54 11.77 -13.59 9.80
C GLY A 54 12.72 -12.95 10.80
N ARG A 55 13.99 -12.74 10.42
CA ARG A 55 15.01 -12.06 11.23
C ARG A 55 15.22 -10.61 10.80
N GLU A 56 14.80 -10.30 9.58
CA GLU A 56 14.80 -8.98 8.99
C GLU A 56 13.91 -8.05 9.80
N GLU A 57 14.34 -6.80 10.00
CA GLU A 57 13.61 -5.85 10.85
C GLU A 57 12.15 -5.67 10.43
N GLU A 58 11.88 -5.69 9.13
CA GLU A 58 10.56 -5.56 8.53
C GLU A 58 9.63 -6.75 8.83
N TRP A 59 10.18 -7.96 9.04
CA TRP A 59 9.42 -9.20 9.27
C TRP A 59 9.58 -9.77 10.68
N ARG A 60 10.39 -9.18 11.56
CA ARG A 60 10.75 -9.76 12.87
C ARG A 60 9.58 -10.04 13.82
N PHE A 61 8.43 -9.39 13.60
CA PHE A 61 7.22 -9.59 14.37
C PHE A 61 6.09 -10.24 13.57
N THR A 62 6.38 -10.62 12.32
CA THR A 62 5.43 -11.26 11.42
C THR A 62 5.69 -12.76 11.44
N PRO A 63 4.74 -13.59 11.90
CA PRO A 63 4.87 -15.04 11.81
C PRO A 63 4.76 -15.46 10.34
N LEU A 64 5.88 -15.59 9.64
CA LEU A 64 5.91 -15.80 8.18
C LEU A 64 5.09 -17.02 7.70
N HIS A 65 5.02 -18.08 8.50
CA HIS A 65 4.17 -19.26 8.21
C HIS A 65 2.67 -18.92 8.08
N ARG A 66 2.21 -17.79 8.63
CA ARG A 66 0.84 -17.30 8.50
C ARG A 66 0.59 -16.50 7.23
N LEU A 67 1.64 -16.13 6.49
CA LEU A 67 1.49 -15.37 5.24
C LEU A 67 1.01 -16.23 4.06
N ARG A 68 0.71 -17.51 4.26
CA ARG A 68 0.24 -18.44 3.22
C ARG A 68 1.06 -18.32 1.92
N HIS A 69 2.38 -18.37 2.08
CA HIS A 69 3.35 -18.31 0.97
C HIS A 69 3.35 -17.01 0.15
N LEU A 70 2.72 -15.90 0.60
CA LEU A 70 2.74 -14.61 -0.11
C LEU A 70 4.15 -14.03 -0.32
N HIS A 71 5.12 -14.45 0.48
CA HIS A 71 6.52 -14.02 0.41
C HIS A 71 7.44 -15.01 -0.31
N GLU A 72 6.94 -16.16 -0.76
CA GLU A 72 7.73 -17.21 -1.43
C GLU A 72 7.65 -17.08 -2.96
N ASP A 73 8.54 -17.74 -3.71
CA ASP A 73 8.47 -17.76 -5.18
C ASP A 73 7.25 -18.58 -5.67
N ASP A 74 7.07 -19.76 -5.09
CA ASP A 74 5.98 -20.69 -5.37
C ASP A 74 4.74 -20.28 -4.53
N GLY A 75 3.82 -19.51 -5.12
CA GLY A 75 2.62 -19.04 -4.42
C GLY A 75 1.58 -20.14 -4.18
N PRO A 76 0.56 -19.89 -3.36
CA PRO A 76 -0.46 -20.90 -3.00
C PRO A 76 -1.42 -21.27 -4.15
N GLY A 77 -1.08 -20.98 -5.41
CA GLY A 77 -1.99 -21.05 -6.56
C GLY A 77 -2.72 -19.74 -6.83
N GLU A 78 -3.55 -19.72 -7.87
CA GLU A 78 -4.30 -18.52 -8.29
C GLU A 78 -5.55 -18.31 -7.41
N GLY A 79 -5.67 -17.11 -6.84
CA GLY A 79 -6.86 -16.64 -6.13
C GLY A 79 -7.47 -15.42 -6.81
N THR A 80 -8.64 -14.99 -6.34
CA THR A 80 -9.33 -13.81 -6.87
C THR A 80 -9.94 -12.96 -5.75
N VAL A 81 -10.03 -11.66 -6.02
CA VAL A 81 -10.83 -10.71 -5.25
C VAL A 81 -11.71 -9.92 -6.22
N GLU A 82 -12.91 -9.56 -5.77
CA GLU A 82 -13.79 -8.64 -6.49
C GLU A 82 -13.47 -7.21 -6.04
N VAL A 83 -13.30 -6.29 -7.00
CA VAL A 83 -13.12 -4.86 -6.72
C VAL A 83 -14.31 -4.09 -7.27
N VAL A 84 -15.02 -3.40 -6.38
CA VAL A 84 -16.18 -2.55 -6.72
C VAL A 84 -15.90 -1.14 -6.25
N VAL A 85 -16.13 -0.15 -7.11
CA VAL A 85 -15.93 1.26 -6.79
C VAL A 85 -17.26 2.00 -6.82
N ASP A 86 -17.66 2.52 -5.66
CA ASP A 86 -18.73 3.51 -5.54
C ASP A 86 -18.11 4.92 -5.47
N ALA A 87 -17.95 5.55 -6.65
CA ALA A 87 -17.25 6.81 -6.79
C ALA A 87 -18.15 8.03 -6.62
N ALA A 88 -17.64 9.04 -5.92
CA ALA A 88 -18.20 10.39 -5.99
C ALA A 88 -18.30 10.85 -7.46
N PRO A 89 -19.35 11.60 -7.85
CA PRO A 89 -19.59 11.95 -9.25
C PRO A 89 -18.44 12.69 -9.92
N GLU A 90 -17.62 13.39 -9.14
CA GLU A 90 -16.47 14.16 -9.63
C GLU A 90 -15.21 13.32 -9.83
N VAL A 91 -15.18 12.10 -9.28
CA VAL A 91 -14.01 11.20 -9.33
C VAL A 91 -14.09 10.32 -10.57
N ARG A 92 -13.01 10.30 -11.33
CA ARG A 92 -12.86 9.40 -12.48
C ARG A 92 -12.30 8.06 -12.02
N VAL A 93 -12.91 6.97 -12.48
CA VAL A 93 -12.49 5.60 -12.18
C VAL A 93 -12.06 4.94 -13.48
N GLU A 94 -10.84 4.44 -13.50
CA GLU A 94 -10.28 3.71 -14.64
C GLU A 94 -9.74 2.35 -14.18
N THR A 95 -9.98 1.31 -14.98
CA THR A 95 -9.24 0.05 -14.89
C THR A 95 -8.22 0.03 -16.01
N VAL A 96 -6.94 -0.08 -15.65
CA VAL A 96 -5.81 0.02 -16.58
C VAL A 96 -4.95 -1.24 -16.50
N GLY A 97 -4.16 -1.51 -17.54
CA GLY A 97 -3.16 -2.56 -17.47
C GLY A 97 -1.91 -2.12 -16.70
N ARG A 98 -1.11 -3.07 -16.22
CA ARG A 98 0.15 -2.83 -15.48
C ARG A 98 1.18 -1.91 -16.14
N GLY A 99 1.07 -1.69 -17.46
CA GLY A 99 1.96 -0.79 -18.21
C GLY A 99 1.56 0.69 -18.20
N ASP A 100 0.49 1.08 -17.50
CA ASP A 100 0.06 2.49 -17.42
C ASP A 100 1.15 3.34 -16.72
N ALA A 101 1.57 4.41 -17.40
CA ALA A 101 2.67 5.29 -16.96
C ALA A 101 2.34 6.12 -15.70
N ARG A 102 1.12 6.02 -15.17
CA ARG A 102 0.73 6.60 -13.88
C ARG A 102 1.17 5.76 -12.69
N LEU A 103 1.20 4.44 -12.83
CA LEU A 103 1.56 3.54 -11.73
C LEU A 103 3.03 3.72 -11.31
N GLY A 104 3.35 3.45 -10.05
CA GLY A 104 4.67 3.62 -9.45
C GLY A 104 4.97 5.05 -8.99
N ARG A 105 4.09 6.02 -9.25
CA ARG A 105 4.29 7.44 -8.85
C ARG A 105 4.13 7.66 -7.35
N GLY A 106 3.35 6.80 -6.67
CA GLY A 106 3.16 6.84 -5.23
C GLY A 106 4.37 6.33 -4.43
N GLY A 107 5.26 5.54 -5.07
CA GLY A 107 6.45 4.98 -4.45
C GLY A 107 6.73 3.56 -4.93
N ALA A 108 8.01 3.19 -5.05
CA ALA A 108 8.39 1.83 -5.38
C ALA A 108 8.17 0.86 -4.19
N PRO A 109 7.96 -0.44 -4.45
CA PRO A 109 7.94 -1.47 -3.42
C PRO A 109 9.16 -1.42 -2.50
N SER A 110 8.93 -1.67 -1.21
CA SER A 110 9.90 -1.55 -0.12
C SER A 110 10.21 -2.88 0.57
N ASP A 111 9.46 -3.94 0.24
CA ASP A 111 9.68 -5.30 0.72
C ASP A 111 9.34 -6.32 -0.37
N ARG A 112 9.60 -7.59 -0.07
CA ARG A 112 9.38 -8.69 -1.02
C ARG A 112 7.91 -8.93 -1.38
N VAL A 113 6.98 -8.83 -0.44
CA VAL A 113 5.55 -9.10 -0.70
C VAL A 113 4.99 -7.99 -1.58
N ALA A 114 5.35 -6.74 -1.31
CA ALA A 114 5.00 -5.59 -2.14
C ALA A 114 5.61 -5.68 -3.55
N ALA A 115 6.88 -6.10 -3.65
CA ALA A 115 7.54 -6.30 -4.95
C ALA A 115 6.88 -7.44 -5.73
N ARG A 116 6.49 -8.52 -5.06
CA ARG A 116 5.76 -9.63 -5.67
C ARG A 116 4.37 -9.17 -6.15
N ALA A 117 3.62 -8.46 -5.32
CA ALA A 117 2.32 -7.91 -5.70
C ALA A 117 2.44 -7.01 -6.94
N TRP A 118 3.45 -6.13 -6.98
CA TRP A 118 3.77 -5.30 -8.15
C TRP A 118 4.06 -6.12 -9.42
N ASN A 119 4.78 -7.24 -9.29
CA ASN A 119 5.14 -8.06 -10.43
C ASN A 119 4.00 -8.99 -10.89
N ALA A 120 3.07 -9.34 -10.00
CA ALA A 120 2.00 -10.30 -10.25
C ALA A 120 0.66 -9.68 -10.70
N PHE A 121 0.37 -8.42 -10.37
CA PHE A 121 -0.90 -7.82 -10.80
C PHE A 121 -0.93 -7.58 -12.32
N GLU A 122 -2.10 -7.81 -12.93
CA GLU A 122 -2.30 -7.58 -14.37
C GLU A 122 -3.00 -6.25 -14.65
N LYS A 123 -3.99 -5.92 -13.80
CA LYS A 123 -4.82 -4.72 -13.90
C LYS A 123 -4.77 -3.92 -12.60
N ALA A 124 -4.81 -2.61 -12.73
CA ALA A 124 -4.89 -1.68 -11.62
C ALA A 124 -6.16 -0.83 -11.72
N THR A 125 -6.66 -0.38 -10.58
CA THR A 125 -7.69 0.67 -10.52
C THR A 125 -7.02 2.01 -10.28
N ILE A 126 -7.38 3.03 -11.04
CA ILE A 126 -6.95 4.41 -10.82
C ILE A 126 -8.18 5.26 -10.50
N LEU A 127 -8.14 5.92 -9.34
CA LEU A 127 -9.09 6.97 -8.95
C LEU A 127 -8.43 8.33 -9.18
N THR A 128 -8.99 9.15 -10.06
CA THR A 128 -8.50 10.51 -10.29
C THR A 128 -9.50 11.53 -9.80
N VAL A 129 -9.08 12.37 -8.86
CA VAL A 129 -9.82 13.57 -8.43
C VAL A 129 -9.24 14.76 -9.22
N PRO A 130 -9.99 15.37 -10.15
CA PRO A 130 -9.47 16.45 -10.99
C PRO A 130 -9.01 17.67 -10.19
N SER A 131 -8.12 18.46 -10.77
CA SER A 131 -7.61 19.68 -10.12
C SER A 131 -8.75 20.62 -9.70
N GLU A 132 -8.55 21.37 -8.61
CA GLU A 132 -9.50 22.37 -8.08
C GLU A 132 -10.91 21.82 -7.76
N THR A 133 -11.02 20.50 -7.59
CA THR A 133 -12.30 19.83 -7.35
C THR A 133 -12.43 19.38 -5.90
N VAL A 134 -13.59 19.63 -5.30
CA VAL A 134 -13.95 19.05 -3.99
C VAL A 134 -14.97 17.94 -4.24
N ALA A 135 -14.59 16.69 -3.97
CA ALA A 135 -15.50 15.56 -4.08
C ALA A 135 -16.69 15.74 -3.11
N SER A 136 -17.91 15.59 -3.62
CA SER A 136 -19.13 15.89 -2.85
C SER A 136 -19.48 14.83 -1.80
N ARG A 137 -18.91 13.63 -1.92
CA ARG A 137 -19.06 12.50 -1.01
C ARG A 137 -17.79 11.64 -1.00
N PRO A 138 -17.63 10.72 -0.03
CA PRO A 138 -16.58 9.72 -0.11
C PRO A 138 -16.72 8.82 -1.34
N THR A 139 -15.57 8.44 -1.92
CA THR A 139 -15.46 7.33 -2.87
C THR A 139 -15.07 6.07 -2.10
N THR A 140 -15.85 5.00 -2.25
CA THR A 140 -15.58 3.71 -1.59
C THR A 140 -15.05 2.71 -2.60
N VAL A 141 -13.91 2.09 -2.28
CA VAL A 141 -13.35 0.94 -2.99
C VAL A 141 -13.55 -0.28 -2.11
N SER A 142 -14.47 -1.16 -2.48
CA SER A 142 -14.70 -2.43 -1.78
C SER A 142 -13.90 -3.53 -2.46
N VAL A 143 -13.06 -4.23 -1.70
CA VAL A 143 -12.29 -5.39 -2.11
C VAL A 143 -12.81 -6.61 -1.36
N ARG A 144 -13.39 -7.57 -2.08
CA ARG A 144 -14.08 -8.73 -1.50
C ARG A 144 -13.47 -10.04 -1.93
N GLY A 145 -13.06 -10.84 -0.96
CA GLY A 145 -12.61 -12.22 -1.17
C GLY A 145 -13.74 -13.23 -0.95
N THR A 146 -13.73 -14.32 -1.71
CA THR A 146 -14.67 -15.44 -1.55
C THR A 146 -14.00 -16.75 -1.15
N SER A 147 -12.67 -16.82 -1.15
CA SER A 147 -11.88 -17.99 -0.78
C SER A 147 -10.44 -17.60 -0.40
N SER A 148 -9.86 -18.31 0.57
CA SER A 148 -8.45 -18.18 0.96
C SER A 148 -7.52 -19.24 0.32
N ASP A 149 -8.02 -20.06 -0.61
CA ASP A 149 -7.33 -21.22 -1.20
C ASP A 149 -6.36 -20.90 -2.36
N GLY A 150 -6.07 -19.62 -2.59
CA GLY A 150 -5.13 -19.14 -3.61
C GLY A 150 -4.79 -17.67 -3.39
N ALA A 151 -3.72 -17.18 -4.00
CA ALA A 151 -3.27 -15.81 -3.84
C ALA A 151 -3.81 -14.88 -4.93
N ALA A 152 -4.37 -13.75 -4.52
CA ALA A 152 -4.72 -12.63 -5.39
C ALA A 152 -3.73 -11.48 -5.19
N PHE A 153 -3.43 -10.75 -6.27
CA PHE A 153 -2.53 -9.60 -6.24
C PHE A 153 -3.19 -8.36 -6.84
N GLY A 154 -3.24 -7.28 -6.07
CA GLY A 154 -3.95 -6.06 -6.43
C GLY A 154 -3.05 -4.83 -6.57
N HIS A 155 -3.57 -3.84 -7.29
CA HIS A 155 -2.95 -2.52 -7.37
C HIS A 155 -4.01 -1.42 -7.48
N LEU A 156 -3.94 -0.44 -6.58
CA LEU A 156 -4.81 0.72 -6.56
C LEU A 156 -3.97 1.99 -6.54
N GLN A 157 -4.30 2.96 -7.39
CA GLN A 157 -3.76 4.32 -7.28
C GLN A 157 -4.88 5.32 -7.06
N VAL A 158 -4.66 6.26 -6.14
CA VAL A 158 -5.49 7.44 -5.91
C VAL A 158 -4.68 8.67 -6.26
N ASP A 159 -4.99 9.28 -7.40
CA ASP A 159 -4.41 10.54 -7.89
C ASP A 159 -5.33 11.71 -7.52
N VAL A 160 -4.93 12.48 -6.52
CA VAL A 160 -5.62 13.71 -6.10
C VAL A 160 -4.84 14.89 -6.65
N GLN A 161 -5.34 15.46 -7.75
CA GLN A 161 -4.62 16.50 -8.49
C GLN A 161 -4.56 17.83 -7.71
N PRO A 162 -3.74 18.81 -8.16
CA PRO A 162 -3.52 20.05 -7.42
C PRO A 162 -4.81 20.75 -6.98
N PHE A 163 -4.81 21.24 -5.74
CA PHE A 163 -5.93 21.92 -5.08
C PHE A 163 -7.23 21.11 -4.96
N ALA A 164 -7.20 19.82 -5.25
CA ALA A 164 -8.36 18.95 -5.11
C ALA A 164 -8.53 18.43 -3.68
N GLN A 165 -9.75 18.04 -3.30
CA GLN A 165 -10.06 17.50 -1.99
C GLN A 165 -10.96 16.26 -2.11
N ALA A 166 -10.60 15.19 -1.40
CA ALA A 166 -11.39 13.96 -1.39
C ALA A 166 -11.27 13.15 -0.09
N VAL A 167 -12.28 12.31 0.13
CA VAL A 167 -12.26 11.22 1.10
C VAL A 167 -12.38 9.90 0.32
N VAL A 168 -11.47 8.98 0.59
CA VAL A 168 -11.49 7.63 0.00
C VAL A 168 -11.58 6.59 1.11
N VAL A 169 -12.50 5.66 0.97
CA VAL A 169 -12.65 4.50 1.87
C VAL A 169 -12.16 3.27 1.13
N LEU A 170 -11.23 2.53 1.72
CA LEU A 170 -10.81 1.20 1.29
C LEU A 170 -11.49 0.22 2.23
N ASP A 171 -12.38 -0.62 1.71
CA ASP A 171 -13.23 -1.53 2.46
C ASP A 171 -12.90 -2.97 2.07
N HIS A 172 -12.17 -3.66 2.93
CA HIS A 172 -11.71 -5.03 2.71
C HIS A 172 -12.56 -6.03 3.50
N SER A 173 -13.09 -7.07 2.86
CA SER A 173 -13.94 -8.05 3.54
C SER A 173 -13.98 -9.44 2.89
N GLY A 174 -14.42 -10.44 3.66
CA GLY A 174 -14.56 -11.84 3.20
C GLY A 174 -13.31 -12.68 3.42
N SER A 175 -13.16 -13.77 2.67
CA SER A 175 -12.02 -14.70 2.81
C SER A 175 -11.07 -14.52 1.62
N ALA A 176 -9.79 -14.24 1.88
CA ALA A 176 -8.78 -14.06 0.83
C ALA A 176 -7.37 -14.40 1.31
N THR A 177 -6.51 -14.90 0.43
CA THR A 177 -5.05 -14.70 0.57
C THR A 177 -4.67 -13.61 -0.43
N TYR A 178 -4.42 -12.39 0.04
CA TYR A 178 -4.32 -11.19 -0.80
C TYR A 178 -3.09 -10.36 -0.47
N ALA A 179 -2.40 -9.88 -1.50
CA ALA A 179 -1.37 -8.86 -1.33
C ALA A 179 -1.56 -7.74 -2.34
N ASP A 180 -1.39 -6.49 -1.92
CA ASP A 180 -1.57 -5.36 -2.82
C ASP A 180 -0.67 -4.17 -2.51
N ASN A 181 -0.55 -3.33 -3.54
CA ASN A 181 0.09 -2.04 -3.42
C ASN A 181 -0.97 -0.94 -3.65
N VAL A 182 -1.09 -0.05 -2.69
CA VAL A 182 -1.92 1.15 -2.78
C VAL A 182 -1.04 2.39 -2.85
N GLU A 183 -1.21 3.16 -3.91
CA GLU A 183 -0.48 4.39 -4.16
C GLU A 183 -1.37 5.62 -3.96
N PHE A 184 -0.94 6.54 -3.13
CA PHE A 184 -1.60 7.83 -2.96
C PHE A 184 -0.70 8.93 -3.56
N VAL A 185 -1.14 9.57 -4.63
CA VAL A 185 -0.46 10.71 -5.24
C VAL A 185 -1.26 11.94 -4.89
N VAL A 186 -0.76 12.74 -3.94
CA VAL A 186 -1.46 13.94 -3.46
C VAL A 186 -0.75 15.16 -4.03
N GLY A 187 -1.37 15.83 -4.99
CA GLY A 187 -0.85 16.99 -5.69
C GLY A 187 -0.69 18.22 -4.80
N ASP A 188 -0.04 19.25 -5.33
CA ASP A 188 0.21 20.51 -4.61
C ASP A 188 -1.10 21.14 -4.09
N GLY A 189 -1.11 21.55 -2.82
CA GLY A 189 -2.27 22.15 -2.16
C GLY A 189 -3.50 21.25 -2.05
N ALA A 190 -3.41 19.97 -2.42
CA ALA A 190 -4.51 19.04 -2.35
C ALA A 190 -4.71 18.47 -0.95
N ALA A 191 -5.89 17.92 -0.67
CA ALA A 191 -6.21 17.26 0.59
C ALA A 191 -6.83 15.88 0.36
N LEU A 192 -6.21 14.84 0.91
CA LEU A 192 -6.73 13.48 0.88
C LEU A 192 -6.89 12.95 2.30
N THR A 193 -8.09 12.47 2.62
CA THR A 193 -8.31 11.57 3.76
C THR A 193 -8.60 10.17 3.25
N VAL A 194 -7.87 9.19 3.79
CA VAL A 194 -8.07 7.77 3.52
C VAL A 194 -8.55 7.09 4.79
N VAL A 195 -9.59 6.26 4.66
CA VAL A 195 -10.06 5.36 5.70
C VAL A 195 -9.90 3.94 5.18
N CYS A 196 -9.03 3.15 5.79
CA CYS A 196 -8.89 1.72 5.52
C CYS A 196 -9.68 0.95 6.59
N LEU A 197 -10.61 0.12 6.14
CA LEU A 197 -11.40 -0.78 6.94
C LEU A 197 -11.01 -2.21 6.53
N ASP A 198 -10.41 -2.94 7.46
CA ASP A 198 -10.03 -4.34 7.27
C ASP A 198 -10.96 -5.21 8.10
N ASP A 199 -12.09 -5.61 7.49
CA ASP A 199 -13.13 -6.48 8.05
C ASP A 199 -13.08 -7.87 7.38
N TRP A 200 -11.87 -8.43 7.34
CA TRP A 200 -11.63 -9.75 6.79
C TRP A 200 -12.17 -10.86 7.68
N ALA A 201 -12.54 -11.99 7.08
CA ALA A 201 -12.88 -13.22 7.79
C ALA A 201 -11.65 -13.81 8.49
N ASP A 202 -11.89 -14.61 9.55
CA ASP A 202 -10.84 -15.22 10.40
C ASP A 202 -9.81 -16.08 9.63
N ASP A 203 -10.13 -16.53 8.42
CA ASP A 203 -9.24 -17.35 7.61
C ASP A 203 -8.42 -16.55 6.59
N ALA A 204 -8.66 -15.25 6.46
CA ALA A 204 -8.02 -14.39 5.49
C ALA A 204 -6.59 -14.02 5.89
N VAL A 205 -5.78 -13.70 4.88
CA VAL A 205 -4.43 -13.16 5.02
C VAL A 205 -4.31 -12.01 4.04
N HIS A 206 -4.07 -10.80 4.55
CA HIS A 206 -3.86 -9.61 3.73
C HIS A 206 -2.55 -8.92 4.10
N VAL A 207 -1.73 -8.65 3.09
CA VAL A 207 -0.53 -7.82 3.22
C VAL A 207 -0.60 -6.68 2.23
N SER A 208 -0.70 -5.44 2.73
CA SER A 208 -0.79 -4.25 1.90
C SER A 208 0.41 -3.34 2.08
N GLN A 209 1.02 -2.91 0.98
CA GLN A 209 1.92 -1.76 1.01
C GLN A 209 1.15 -0.49 0.61
N GLN A 210 1.12 0.47 1.52
CA GLN A 210 0.54 1.79 1.26
C GLN A 210 1.61 2.86 1.16
N SER A 211 1.81 3.38 -0.06
CA SER A 211 2.82 4.41 -0.37
C SER A 211 2.14 5.73 -0.69
N VAL A 212 2.56 6.83 -0.05
CA VAL A 212 2.03 8.16 -0.38
C VAL A 212 3.13 9.11 -0.82
N ARG A 213 2.90 9.83 -1.92
CA ARG A 213 3.68 11.00 -2.34
C ARG A 213 2.87 12.25 -2.05
N VAL A 214 3.39 13.13 -1.19
CA VAL A 214 2.70 14.37 -0.77
C VAL A 214 3.33 15.58 -1.46
N GLY A 215 2.52 16.34 -2.19
CA GLY A 215 2.90 17.58 -2.85
C GLY A 215 3.14 18.73 -1.87
N ARG A 216 3.60 19.86 -2.40
CA ARG A 216 3.83 21.07 -1.59
C ARG A 216 2.50 21.58 -1.04
N ASP A 217 2.48 21.95 0.24
CA ASP A 217 1.30 22.45 0.96
C ASP A 217 0.08 21.51 0.94
N ALA A 218 0.30 20.25 0.58
CA ALA A 218 -0.74 19.24 0.55
C ALA A 218 -0.96 18.60 1.93
N ARG A 219 -2.14 18.03 2.13
CA ARG A 219 -2.55 17.37 3.37
C ARG A 219 -2.92 15.92 3.08
N PHE A 220 -2.33 15.00 3.83
CA PHE A 220 -2.69 13.59 3.81
C PHE A 220 -3.04 13.15 5.22
N LYS A 221 -4.18 12.46 5.35
CA LYS A 221 -4.60 11.81 6.59
C LYS A 221 -4.95 10.36 6.26
N SER A 222 -4.34 9.42 6.95
CA SER A 222 -4.72 8.00 6.91
C SER A 222 -5.31 7.59 8.25
N ILE A 223 -6.41 6.84 8.20
CA ILE A 223 -7.08 6.20 9.32
C ILE A 223 -7.17 4.73 8.95
N ALA A 224 -6.59 3.85 9.76
CA ALA A 224 -6.70 2.41 9.58
C ALA A 224 -7.48 1.81 10.75
N VAL A 225 -8.47 0.97 10.44
CA VAL A 225 -9.30 0.26 11.42
C VAL A 225 -9.37 -1.19 10.98
N THR A 226 -8.94 -2.10 11.85
CA THR A 226 -8.88 -3.53 11.56
C THR A 226 -9.74 -4.28 12.56
N PHE A 227 -10.64 -5.12 12.06
CA PHE A 227 -11.61 -5.91 12.83
C PHE A 227 -11.35 -7.42 12.79
N GLY A 228 -10.60 -7.92 11.79
CA GLY A 228 -10.36 -9.35 11.61
C GLY A 228 -9.33 -9.67 10.53
N GLY A 229 -8.96 -10.95 10.44
CA GLY A 229 -7.83 -11.48 9.67
C GLY A 229 -6.71 -12.03 10.54
#